data_AF-A0A127JSB6-F1
#
_entry.id   AF-A0A127JSB6-F1
#
_cell.length_a   1.000
_cell.length_b   1.000
_cell.length_c   1.000
_cell.angle_alpha   90.00
_cell.angle_beta   90.00
_cell.angle_gamma   90.00
#
_symmetry.space_group_name_H-M   'P 1'
#
loop_
_entity.id
_entity.type
_entity.pdbx_description
1 polymer ?
#
loop_
_entity_poly.entity_id
_entity_poly.type
_entity_poly.pdbx_seq_one_letter_code
_entity_poly.pdbx_strand_id
1 'polypeptide(L)'
;MSATVRIVDSITELDEADAGCIAVTGSHGGVSAARFALAARPLLAVFNDAGGGRDDAGFAGLRLLQAAGLAACTVSHLSARIGDAQSSLNDGIINRVNDLAIGLGVREGQACSAALESVAQTRRRPA
;
A
#
# COMPACT_ATOMS: atom_id res chain seq x y z
N MET A 1 -3.93 15.91 -11.93
CA MET A 1 -3.04 16.22 -10.77
C MET A 1 -2.25 14.98 -10.42
N SER A 2 -0.94 15.10 -10.19
CA SER A 2 -0.11 13.98 -9.73
C SER A 2 -0.41 13.71 -8.26
N ALA A 3 -0.59 12.44 -7.87
CA ALA A 3 -0.80 12.09 -6.47
C ALA A 3 0.47 12.37 -5.65
N THR A 4 0.33 12.94 -4.46
CA THR A 4 1.44 13.12 -3.50
C THR A 4 1.86 11.76 -2.96
N VAL A 5 3.16 11.53 -2.78
CA VAL A 5 3.67 10.32 -2.12
C VAL A 5 3.93 10.63 -0.65
N ARG A 6 3.37 9.81 0.25
CA ARG A 6 3.63 9.85 1.68
C ARG A 6 4.41 8.59 2.06
N ILE A 7 5.55 8.78 2.72
CA ILE A 7 6.38 7.70 3.24
C ILE A 7 6.36 7.86 4.76
N VAL A 8 5.72 6.94 5.47
CA VAL A 8 5.48 7.04 6.92
C VAL A 8 5.69 5.69 7.59
N ASP A 9 6.47 5.63 8.66
CA ASP A 9 6.77 4.36 9.32
C ASP A 9 5.51 3.73 9.93
N SER A 10 4.58 4.57 10.39
CA SER A 10 3.25 4.16 10.82
C SER A 10 2.13 4.75 9.97
N ILE A 11 1.18 3.91 9.55
CA ILE A 11 -0.05 4.36 8.87
C ILE A 11 -0.87 5.33 9.74
N THR A 12 -0.67 5.34 11.06
CA THR A 12 -1.34 6.26 12.00
C THR A 12 -0.90 7.70 11.84
N GLU A 13 0.19 7.96 11.10
CA GLU A 13 0.67 9.31 10.79
C GLU A 13 -0.11 9.97 9.64
N LEU A 14 -0.96 9.21 8.95
CA LEU A 14 -1.85 9.75 7.93
C LEU A 14 -3.19 10.18 8.55
N ASP A 15 -3.73 11.26 8.02
CA ASP A 15 -5.05 11.78 8.37
C ASP A 15 -5.87 12.12 7.12
N GLU A 16 -7.01 12.80 7.29
CA GLU A 16 -7.90 13.18 6.20
C GLU A 16 -7.26 14.16 5.20
N ALA A 17 -6.23 14.92 5.60
CA ALA A 17 -5.51 15.82 4.71
C ALA A 17 -4.63 15.05 3.70
N ASP A 18 -4.37 13.77 3.95
CA ASP A 18 -3.64 12.87 3.06
C ASP A 18 -4.51 12.14 2.02
N ALA A 19 -5.79 12.48 1.95
CA ALA A 19 -6.71 11.87 1.00
C ALA A 19 -6.17 11.92 -0.44
N GLY A 20 -6.19 10.76 -1.10
CA GLY A 20 -5.71 10.60 -2.47
C GLY A 20 -4.18 10.50 -2.64
N CYS A 21 -3.39 10.50 -1.57
CA CYS A 21 -1.95 10.23 -1.66
C CYS A 21 -1.64 8.77 -2.04
N ILE A 22 -0.41 8.51 -2.47
CA ILE A 22 0.15 7.16 -2.47
C ILE A 22 0.91 6.99 -1.16
N ALA A 23 0.40 6.13 -0.29
CA ALA A 23 0.98 5.85 1.02
C ALA A 23 1.90 4.63 0.93
N VAL A 24 3.19 4.82 1.22
CA VAL A 24 4.14 3.74 1.48
C VAL A 24 4.39 3.71 2.98
N THR A 25 4.12 2.57 3.63
CA THR A 25 4.15 2.49 5.08
C THR A 25 5.04 1.38 5.60
N GLY A 26 5.60 1.56 6.81
CA GLY A 26 6.25 0.50 7.57
C GLY A 26 5.25 -0.42 8.30
N SER A 27 3.95 -0.13 8.24
CA SER A 27 2.91 -0.86 8.95
C SER A 27 2.60 -2.22 8.29
N HIS A 28 2.10 -3.16 9.08
CA HIS A 28 1.67 -4.46 8.57
C HIS A 28 0.34 -4.37 7.80
N GLY A 29 0.09 -5.25 6.84
CA GLY A 29 -1.14 -5.27 6.01
C GLY A 29 -2.39 -5.84 6.70
N GLY A 30 -2.43 -5.81 8.03
CA GLY A 30 -3.53 -6.38 8.81
C GLY A 30 -4.71 -5.44 9.03
N VAL A 31 -5.79 -5.97 9.61
CA VAL A 31 -7.07 -5.26 9.78
C VAL A 31 -6.92 -3.98 10.62
N SER A 32 -6.11 -3.98 11.68
CA SER A 32 -5.89 -2.80 12.51
C SER A 32 -5.31 -1.63 11.72
N ALA A 33 -4.20 -1.87 11.00
CA ALA A 33 -3.56 -0.87 10.14
C ALA A 33 -4.49 -0.39 9.02
N ALA A 34 -5.24 -1.30 8.41
CA ALA A 34 -6.18 -0.97 7.34
C ALA A 34 -7.28 0.02 7.76
N ARG A 35 -7.68 0.07 9.04
CA ARG A 35 -8.66 1.07 9.53
C ARG A 35 -8.13 2.50 9.47
N PHE A 36 -6.83 2.70 9.68
CA PHE A 36 -6.22 4.03 9.54
C PHE A 36 -6.13 4.44 8.08
N ALA A 37 -5.77 3.52 7.18
CA ALA A 37 -5.84 3.78 5.75
C ALA A 37 -7.28 4.06 5.28
N LEU A 38 -8.28 3.40 5.87
CA LEU A 38 -9.69 3.69 5.58
C LEU A 38 -10.08 5.13 5.95
N ALA A 39 -9.59 5.63 7.09
CA ALA A 39 -9.82 7.01 7.53
C ALA A 39 -9.07 8.02 6.64
N ALA A 40 -7.81 7.76 6.30
CA ALA A 40 -6.99 8.66 5.48
C ALA A 40 -7.34 8.63 3.98
N ARG A 41 -8.00 7.58 3.49
CA ARG A 41 -8.45 7.44 2.09
C ARG A 41 -7.34 7.67 1.04
N PRO A 42 -6.17 7.00 1.13
CA PRO A 42 -5.14 7.11 0.10
C PRO A 42 -5.63 6.54 -1.23
N LEU A 43 -5.03 7.00 -2.34
CA LEU A 43 -5.20 6.37 -3.64
C LEU A 43 -4.69 4.93 -3.64
N LEU A 44 -3.54 4.70 -3.03
CA LEU A 44 -2.92 3.38 -2.87
C LEU A 44 -2.26 3.33 -1.49
N ALA A 45 -2.50 2.25 -0.73
CA ALA A 45 -1.77 1.95 0.48
C ALA A 45 -0.84 0.74 0.28
N VAL A 46 0.45 0.94 0.50
CA VAL A 46 1.47 -0.10 0.52
C VAL A 46 1.81 -0.42 1.98
N PHE A 47 1.63 -1.68 2.37
CA PHE A 47 1.98 -2.19 3.69
C PHE A 47 3.13 -3.20 3.58
N ASN A 48 3.69 -3.60 4.72
CA ASN A 48 4.52 -4.79 4.83
C ASN A 48 3.65 -6.01 5.16
N ASP A 49 3.92 -7.19 4.60
CA ASP A 49 3.12 -8.39 4.88
C ASP A 49 3.32 -8.97 6.30
N ALA A 50 4.40 -8.58 6.99
CA ALA A 50 4.77 -9.12 8.30
C ALA A 50 4.83 -10.67 8.35
N GLY A 51 5.08 -11.32 7.22
CA GLY A 51 5.06 -12.78 7.09
C GLY A 51 3.68 -13.43 7.10
N GLY A 52 2.61 -12.65 6.91
CA GLY A 52 1.23 -13.16 6.76
C GLY A 52 0.57 -13.60 8.07
N GLY A 53 1.34 -14.14 9.03
CA GLY A 53 0.81 -14.61 10.32
C GLY A 53 -0.22 -15.74 10.19
N ARG A 54 -0.91 -16.06 11.30
CA ARG A 54 -1.97 -17.07 11.30
C ARG A 54 -3.18 -16.59 10.50
N ASP A 55 -3.75 -17.46 9.68
CA ASP A 55 -4.96 -17.20 8.87
C ASP A 55 -4.84 -15.96 7.97
N ASP A 56 -3.63 -15.68 7.45
CA ASP A 56 -3.33 -14.52 6.60
C ASP A 56 -3.63 -13.16 7.27
N ALA A 57 -3.47 -13.07 8.59
CA ALA A 57 -3.69 -11.85 9.37
C ALA A 57 -2.90 -10.63 8.84
N GLY A 58 -1.70 -10.83 8.29
CA GLY A 58 -0.86 -9.80 7.67
C GLY A 58 -1.34 -9.31 6.31
N PHE A 59 -2.33 -9.98 5.71
CA PHE A 59 -2.95 -9.60 4.43
C PHE A 59 -4.43 -9.21 4.58
N ALA A 60 -5.05 -9.53 5.71
CA ALA A 60 -6.48 -9.35 5.93
C ALA A 60 -6.98 -7.91 5.70
N GLY A 61 -6.10 -6.91 5.84
CA GLY A 61 -6.39 -5.51 5.53
C GLY A 61 -6.70 -5.26 4.06
N LEU A 62 -6.09 -5.99 3.11
CA LEU A 62 -6.32 -5.82 1.67
C LEU A 62 -7.79 -6.11 1.30
N ARG A 63 -8.38 -7.15 1.89
CA ARG A 63 -9.79 -7.52 1.70
C ARG A 63 -10.73 -6.44 2.25
N LEU A 64 -10.41 -5.88 3.42
CA LEU A 64 -11.17 -4.79 4.01
C LEU A 64 -11.13 -3.54 3.12
N LEU A 65 -9.94 -3.15 2.67
CA LEU A 65 -9.75 -1.96 1.82
C LEU A 65 -10.40 -2.14 0.45
N GLN A 66 -10.34 -3.35 -0.13
CA GLN A 66 -11.05 -3.68 -1.36
C GLN A 66 -12.56 -3.46 -1.22
N ALA A 67 -13.17 -3.96 -0.14
CA ALA A 67 -14.60 -3.77 0.12
C ALA A 67 -14.98 -2.30 0.33
N ALA A 68 -14.04 -1.47 0.78
CA ALA A 68 -14.20 -0.03 0.96
C ALA A 68 -13.83 0.83 -0.27
N GLY A 69 -13.51 0.20 -1.42
CA GLY A 69 -13.15 0.91 -2.63
C GLY A 69 -11.75 1.54 -2.61
N LEU A 70 -10.81 0.97 -1.85
CA LEU A 70 -9.44 1.46 -1.74
C LEU A 70 -8.44 0.43 -2.27
N ALA A 71 -7.49 0.91 -3.09
CA ALA A 71 -6.41 0.09 -3.59
C ALA A 71 -5.36 -0.14 -2.49
N ALA A 72 -4.92 -1.39 -2.36
CA ALA A 72 -3.91 -1.77 -1.39
C ALA A 72 -3.04 -2.92 -1.88
N CYS A 73 -1.79 -2.92 -1.44
CA CYS A 73 -0.86 -4.00 -1.67
C CYS A 73 0.09 -4.18 -0.49
N THR A 74 0.84 -5.28 -0.49
CA THR A 74 1.91 -5.53 0.46
C THR A 74 3.24 -5.71 -0.25
N VAL A 75 4.32 -5.27 0.38
CA VAL A 75 5.68 -5.75 0.12
C VAL A 75 5.98 -6.96 1.01
N SER A 76 6.84 -7.85 0.52
CA SER A 76 7.33 -8.99 1.31
C SER A 76 8.28 -8.54 2.43
N HIS A 77 8.05 -9.00 3.66
CA HIS A 77 8.97 -8.84 4.79
C HIS A 77 10.37 -9.43 4.54
N LEU A 78 10.52 -10.33 3.56
CA LEU A 78 11.84 -10.85 3.16
C LEU A 78 12.64 -9.85 2.32
N SER A 79 11.97 -8.86 1.74
CA SER A 79 12.59 -7.82 0.89
C SER A 79 12.71 -6.47 1.60
N ALA A 80 11.83 -6.16 2.55
CA ALA A 80 11.81 -4.89 3.26
C ALA A 80 11.55 -5.08 4.75
N ARG A 81 12.15 -4.20 5.57
CA ARG A 81 11.98 -4.21 7.03
C ARG A 81 10.59 -3.71 7.41
N ILE A 82 9.91 -4.47 8.28
CA ILE A 82 8.70 -3.99 8.95
C ILE A 82 9.06 -2.83 9.91
N GLY A 83 8.20 -1.81 9.95
CA GLY A 83 8.41 -0.59 10.74
C GLY A 83 9.32 0.46 10.07
N ASP A 84 9.78 0.21 8.84
CA ASP A 84 10.64 1.12 8.08
C ASP A 84 10.06 1.32 6.67
N ALA A 85 9.40 2.46 6.47
CA ALA A 85 8.74 2.77 5.21
C ALA A 85 9.73 3.07 4.09
N GLN A 86 10.92 3.57 4.42
CA GLN A 86 11.96 3.84 3.43
C GLN A 86 12.52 2.53 2.86
N SER A 87 12.70 1.50 3.70
CA SER A 87 13.01 0.14 3.23
C SER A 87 11.91 -0.42 2.34
N SER A 88 10.65 -0.21 2.71
CA SER A 88 9.51 -0.65 1.89
C SER A 88 9.49 0.01 0.51
N LEU A 89 9.89 1.28 0.40
CA LEU A 89 10.02 1.96 -0.89
C LEU A 89 11.22 1.48 -1.70
N ASN A 90 12.40 1.39 -1.07
CA ASN A 90 13.66 1.18 -1.78
C ASN A 90 13.91 -0.29 -2.13
N ASP A 91 13.55 -1.20 -1.22
CA ASP A 91 13.93 -2.61 -1.28
C ASP A 91 12.71 -3.52 -1.50
N GLY A 92 11.52 -3.04 -1.17
CA GLY A 92 10.30 -3.84 -1.12
C GLY A 92 9.87 -4.42 -2.47
N ILE A 93 9.59 -5.71 -2.49
CA ILE A 93 8.97 -6.42 -3.61
C ILE A 93 7.51 -6.70 -3.29
N ILE A 94 6.61 -6.26 -4.17
CA ILE A 94 5.17 -6.48 -4.01
C ILE A 94 4.86 -7.97 -4.05
N ASN A 95 4.11 -8.49 -3.08
CA ASN A 95 3.79 -9.92 -3.00
C ASN A 95 2.29 -10.24 -2.84
N ARG A 96 1.46 -9.26 -2.48
CA ARG A 96 -0.01 -9.34 -2.58
C ARG A 96 -0.58 -8.01 -3.04
N VAL A 97 -1.63 -8.11 -3.84
CA VAL A 97 -2.34 -6.96 -4.40
C VAL A 97 -3.85 -7.23 -4.38
N ASN A 98 -4.65 -6.21 -4.11
CA ASN A 98 -6.08 -6.28 -4.36
C ASN A 98 -6.45 -5.82 -5.78
N ASP A 99 -7.67 -6.12 -6.21
CA ASP A 99 -8.14 -5.87 -7.58
C ASP A 99 -8.08 -4.39 -7.97
N LEU A 100 -8.36 -3.49 -7.02
CA LEU A 100 -8.27 -2.05 -7.26
C LEU A 100 -6.83 -1.60 -7.50
N ALA A 101 -5.86 -2.13 -6.76
CA ALA A 101 -4.45 -1.87 -7.01
C ALA A 101 -3.99 -2.45 -8.35
N ILE A 102 -4.50 -3.63 -8.75
CA ILE A 102 -4.29 -4.17 -10.11
C ILE A 102 -4.81 -3.21 -11.17
N GLY A 103 -5.99 -2.62 -10.96
CA GLY A 103 -6.57 -1.59 -11.82
C GLY A 103 -5.70 -0.32 -11.95
N LEU A 104 -4.90 0.00 -10.93
CA LEU A 104 -3.92 1.10 -10.96
C LEU A 104 -2.59 0.74 -11.65
N GLY A 105 -2.43 -0.51 -12.08
CA GLY A 105 -1.19 -1.01 -12.69
C GLY A 105 -0.23 -1.68 -11.71
N VAL A 106 -0.62 -1.90 -10.45
CA VAL A 106 0.23 -2.63 -9.49
C VAL A 106 0.20 -4.13 -9.80
N ARG A 107 1.36 -4.79 -9.74
CA ARG A 107 1.52 -6.23 -10.00
C ARG A 107 2.38 -6.87 -8.90
N GLU A 108 2.17 -8.15 -8.61
CA GLU A 108 3.09 -8.93 -7.78
C GLU A 108 4.43 -9.14 -8.48
N GLY A 109 5.51 -9.23 -7.71
CA GLY A 109 6.87 -9.47 -8.19
C GLY A 109 7.65 -8.22 -8.60
N GLN A 110 7.00 -7.06 -8.73
CA GLN A 110 7.71 -5.81 -9.05
C GLN A 110 8.19 -5.07 -7.79
N ALA A 111 9.20 -4.21 -7.97
CA ALA A 111 9.66 -3.31 -6.93
C ALA A 111 8.58 -2.28 -6.55
N CYS A 112 8.54 -1.88 -5.28
CA CYS A 112 7.60 -0.87 -4.76
C CYS A 112 7.71 0.46 -5.52
N SER A 113 8.93 0.92 -5.81
CA SER A 113 9.18 2.11 -6.65
C SER A 113 8.53 2.01 -8.03
N ALA A 114 8.69 0.88 -8.72
CA ALA A 114 8.08 0.63 -10.02
C ALA A 114 6.53 0.59 -9.95
N ALA A 115 5.96 0.12 -8.83
CA ALA A 115 4.52 0.18 -8.59
C ALA A 115 4.01 1.62 -8.48
N LEU A 116 4.73 2.50 -7.77
CA LEU A 116 4.40 3.93 -7.67
C LEU A 116 4.42 4.61 -9.04
N GLU A 117 5.44 4.30 -9.86
CA GLU A 117 5.52 4.81 -11.24
C GLU A 117 4.34 4.35 -12.08
N SER A 118 3.94 3.08 -11.97
CA SER A 118 2.78 2.53 -12.69
C SER A 118 1.48 3.25 -12.31
N VAL A 119 1.28 3.52 -11.02
CA VAL A 119 0.10 4.26 -10.52
C VAL A 119 0.11 5.70 -11.05
N ALA A 120 1.27 6.36 -11.03
CA ALA A 120 1.43 7.71 -11.56
C ALA A 120 1.15 7.79 -13.07
N GLN A 121 1.54 6.76 -13.84
CA GLN A 121 1.26 6.67 -15.28
C GLN A 121 -0.22 6.41 -15.57
N THR A 122 -0.86 5.49 -14.85
CA THR A 122 -2.29 5.20 -14.98
C THR A 122 -3.13 6.46 -14.76
N ARG A 123 -2.76 7.29 -13.77
CA ARG A 123 -3.40 8.58 -13.46
C ARG A 123 -3.26 9.65 -14.57
N ARG A 124 -2.26 9.53 -15.46
CA ARG A 124 -2.01 10.49 -16.53
C ARG A 124 -2.74 10.17 -17.82
N ARG A 125 -3.21 8.93 -18.01
CA ARG A 125 -3.98 8.56 -19.21
C ARG A 125 -5.37 9.18 -19.09
N PRO A 126 -5.79 10.06 -20.03
CA PRO A 126 -7.17 10.48 -20.10
C PRO A 126 -8.06 9.26 -20.39
N ALA A 127 -9.22 9.21 -19.73
CA ALA A 127 -10.24 8.20 -19.96
C ALA A 127 -10.77 8.24 -21.40
#